data_AF-A0A843HUR7-F1
#
_entry.id   AF-A0A843HUR7-F1
#
_cell.length_a   1.000
_cell.length_b   1.000
_cell.length_c   1.000
_cell.angle_alpha   90.00
_cell.angle_beta   90.00
_cell.angle_gamma   90.00
#
_symmetry.space_group_name_H-M   'P 1'
#
loop_
_entity.id
_entity.type
_entity.pdbx_description
1 polymer ?
#
loop_
_entity_poly.entity_id
_entity_poly.type
_entity_poly.pdbx_seq_one_letter_code
_entity_poly.pdbx_strand_id
1 'polypeptide(L)'
;MQVVESGYFNFKDLSPEEKTRRGILGRLYGDCADIKMPTRNGRGYSEKVFDNSFKEGTVACELLKNGGIPGECGHPADRTEIDMEKIAIMMPEKPRKDKNGKLIGYWDILDTPCGRIAYQLAKYGFKLGISSRGTGDVIDGYDGSEVVDPDTYDFQCFDLVVVPAVESARLTMVESLDTKKSLNESLSQLIESEENSRHKEIMVETLNELNIDLSKKESEDIPGKELTESMTAEDNGVNLVEELQKSLVENKSLKKQLEDLHERLSVRYTKEAEQAEEIDGYKKTVQTLKESLQESNDRTDRVTEQSRKKSIELLKMSKEIEELNETISRLKDDKSKNETHTKTLKESLSKRNAEIEKLKSDSDGWVKEKEELHCKIETLTESVEDLKKDSAIKNSNLSLKLSQANSLLEKYKKVATIAVDRYIGNQASRLGVTAEEIKNRLSEHYSFEEIDKVCEQLQKSILNVRKLPFETTRDKKIRVEVKESKKPTYLNTAEADDEVDDSLLELAGLRD
;
A
#
# COMPACT_ATOMS: atom_id res chain seq x y z
N MET A 1 -14.27 51.75 31.33
CA MET A 1 -15.00 50.58 30.80
C MET A 1 -15.15 50.78 29.29
N GLN A 2 -14.12 50.45 28.51
CA GLN A 2 -14.16 50.59 27.06
C GLN A 2 -14.83 49.34 26.46
N VAL A 3 -15.84 49.55 25.62
CA VAL A 3 -16.40 48.50 24.77
C VAL A 3 -15.34 48.17 23.72
N VAL A 4 -14.84 46.94 23.74
CA VAL A 4 -13.87 46.49 22.73
C VAL A 4 -14.67 46.20 21.46
N GLU A 5 -14.52 47.07 20.46
CA GLU A 5 -15.11 46.87 19.14
C GLU A 5 -14.66 45.53 18.55
N SER A 6 -15.59 44.86 17.86
CA SER A 6 -15.35 43.58 17.20
C SER A 6 -14.24 43.72 16.17
N GLY A 7 -13.09 43.09 16.42
CA GLY A 7 -11.96 43.09 15.50
C GLY A 7 -12.29 42.33 14.22
N TYR A 8 -12.72 43.05 13.18
CA TYR A 8 -12.82 42.50 11.84
C TYR A 8 -11.40 42.24 11.31
N PHE A 9 -11.15 41.01 10.88
CA PHE A 9 -9.89 40.66 10.23
C PHE A 9 -9.85 41.32 8.83
N ASN A 10 -8.94 42.28 8.64
CA ASN A 10 -8.68 42.84 7.32
C ASN A 10 -7.95 41.79 6.46
N PHE A 11 -8.68 41.19 5.53
CA PHE A 11 -8.14 40.29 4.50
C PHE A 11 -7.67 41.08 3.28
N LYS A 12 -6.94 40.42 2.37
CA LYS A 12 -6.60 41.05 1.09
C LYS A 12 -7.84 41.13 0.21
N ASP A 13 -8.42 42.32 0.11
CA ASP A 13 -9.45 42.61 -0.88
C ASP A 13 -8.87 42.51 -2.30
N LEU A 14 -9.65 41.85 -3.15
CA LEU A 14 -9.37 41.72 -4.58
C LEU A 14 -10.27 42.68 -5.35
N SER A 15 -9.70 43.40 -6.32
CA SER A 15 -10.51 44.25 -7.20
C SER A 15 -11.52 43.42 -8.01
N PRO A 16 -12.61 44.02 -8.52
CA PRO A 16 -13.55 43.32 -9.40
C PRO A 16 -12.88 42.69 -10.63
N GLU A 17 -11.87 43.37 -11.19
CA GLU A 17 -11.06 42.88 -12.30
C GLU A 17 -10.23 41.66 -11.91
N GLU A 18 -9.60 41.68 -10.71
CA GLU A 18 -8.82 40.54 -10.24
C GLU A 18 -9.67 39.31 -9.93
N LYS A 19 -10.88 39.50 -9.39
CA LYS A 19 -11.86 38.42 -9.18
C LYS A 19 -12.27 37.80 -10.50
N THR A 20 -12.63 38.63 -11.49
CA THR A 20 -13.01 38.17 -12.84
C THR A 20 -11.86 37.42 -13.52
N ARG A 21 -10.63 37.96 -13.48
CA ARG A 21 -9.42 37.32 -14.05
C ARG A 21 -9.09 35.97 -13.41
N ARG A 22 -9.41 35.79 -12.12
CA ARG A 22 -9.18 34.54 -11.38
C ARG A 22 -10.37 33.58 -11.41
N GLY A 23 -11.48 33.95 -12.05
CA GLY A 23 -12.71 33.15 -12.04
C GLY A 23 -13.32 33.00 -10.64
N ILE A 24 -13.30 34.06 -9.82
CA ILE A 24 -13.86 34.04 -8.46
C ILE A 24 -15.28 34.61 -8.49
N LEU A 25 -16.26 33.78 -8.14
CA LEU A 25 -17.70 34.14 -8.11
C LEU A 25 -18.09 34.91 -6.85
N GLY A 26 -17.45 34.61 -5.72
CA GLY A 26 -17.72 35.24 -4.43
C GLY A 26 -16.74 34.75 -3.37
N ARG A 27 -16.81 35.32 -2.16
CA ARG A 27 -15.95 34.93 -1.03
C ARG A 27 -16.81 34.46 0.14
N LEU A 28 -16.42 33.34 0.74
CA LEU A 28 -17.00 32.79 1.95
C LEU A 28 -16.07 33.07 3.13
N TYR A 29 -16.62 33.39 4.29
CA TYR A 29 -15.87 33.75 5.50
C TYR A 29 -16.54 33.18 6.75
N GLY A 30 -15.75 32.67 7.70
CA GLY A 30 -16.26 32.25 9.02
C GLY A 30 -15.28 31.39 9.81
N ASP A 31 -15.75 30.88 10.95
CA ASP A 31 -15.06 29.83 11.71
C ASP A 31 -14.89 28.59 10.83
N CYS A 32 -13.78 27.85 11.00
CA CYS A 32 -13.55 26.56 10.34
C CYS A 32 -13.10 25.43 11.26
N ALA A 33 -12.50 25.74 12.41
CA ALA A 33 -12.18 24.77 13.45
C ALA A 33 -12.20 25.42 14.83
N ASP A 34 -12.31 24.60 15.88
CA ASP A 34 -12.20 25.00 17.28
C ASP A 34 -11.05 24.19 17.91
N ILE A 35 -10.12 24.87 18.60
CA ILE A 35 -8.96 24.23 19.24
C ILE A 35 -9.15 24.00 20.74
N LYS A 36 -10.33 24.31 21.28
CA LYS A 36 -10.68 24.13 22.70
C LYS A 36 -11.87 23.18 22.89
N MET A 37 -12.87 23.27 22.02
CA MET A 37 -14.07 22.44 22.09
C MET A 37 -13.95 21.23 21.16
N PRO A 38 -14.36 20.03 21.60
CA PRO A 38 -14.42 18.87 20.72
C PRO A 38 -15.49 19.05 19.64
N THR A 39 -15.32 18.34 18.53
CA THR A 39 -16.30 18.25 17.45
C THR A 39 -17.54 17.47 17.88
N ARG A 40 -18.60 17.49 17.05
CA ARG A 40 -19.85 16.75 17.28
C ARG A 40 -19.68 15.22 17.42
N ASN A 41 -18.57 14.66 16.94
CA ASN A 41 -18.18 13.26 17.13
C ASN A 41 -17.20 13.05 18.30
N GLY A 42 -17.08 14.02 19.22
CA GLY A 42 -16.29 13.90 20.46
C GLY A 42 -14.78 14.17 20.32
N ARG A 43 -14.29 14.44 19.10
CA ARG A 43 -12.84 14.55 18.84
C ARG A 43 -12.31 15.96 19.10
N GLY A 44 -11.28 16.05 19.93
CA GLY A 44 -10.50 17.26 20.16
C GLY A 44 -9.35 17.41 19.16
N TYR A 45 -9.21 18.61 18.59
CA TYR A 45 -8.08 18.98 17.73
C TYR A 45 -7.27 20.07 18.44
N SER A 46 -6.09 19.73 18.96
CA SER A 46 -5.28 20.72 19.69
C SER A 46 -4.63 21.75 18.76
N GLU A 47 -4.20 22.89 19.31
CA GLU A 47 -3.49 23.94 18.57
C GLU A 47 -2.28 23.40 17.77
N LYS A 48 -1.53 22.46 18.38
CA LYS A 48 -0.38 21.81 17.73
C LYS A 48 -0.74 21.06 16.46
N VAL A 49 -1.95 20.48 16.37
CA VAL A 49 -2.41 19.74 15.18
C VAL A 49 -2.42 20.69 13.98
N PHE A 50 -2.99 21.88 14.13
CA PHE A 50 -3.06 22.88 13.05
C PHE A 50 -1.72 23.59 12.82
N ASP A 51 -0.94 23.88 13.87
CA ASP A 51 0.40 24.45 13.70
C ASP A 51 1.34 23.50 12.94
N ASN A 52 1.29 22.20 13.21
CA ASN A 52 2.01 21.18 12.44
C ASN A 52 1.47 21.09 11.00
N SER A 53 0.14 21.08 10.82
CA SER A 53 -0.51 21.01 9.50
C SER A 53 -0.03 22.11 8.53
N PHE A 54 0.20 23.34 9.01
CA PHE A 54 0.63 24.49 8.19
C PHE A 54 2.13 24.80 8.27
N LYS A 55 2.95 23.89 8.81
CA LYS A 55 4.40 24.05 8.97
C LYS A 55 5.12 23.95 7.62
N GLU A 56 6.31 24.57 7.53
CA GLU A 56 7.15 24.40 6.35
C GLU A 56 7.53 22.93 6.12
N GLY A 57 7.36 22.46 4.89
CA GLY A 57 7.57 21.07 4.49
C GLY A 57 6.29 20.23 4.37
N THR A 58 5.12 20.74 4.77
CA THR A 58 3.83 20.06 4.55
C THR A 58 3.22 20.34 3.18
N VAL A 59 2.37 19.42 2.71
CA VAL A 59 1.58 19.56 1.47
C VAL A 59 0.73 20.84 1.52
N ALA A 60 0.12 21.15 2.68
CA ALA A 60 -0.65 22.38 2.87
C ALA A 60 0.20 23.65 2.69
N CYS A 61 1.45 23.66 3.15
CA CYS A 61 2.38 24.77 2.94
C CYS A 61 2.77 24.92 1.46
N GLU A 62 2.96 23.81 0.75
CA GLU A 62 3.22 23.80 -0.69
C GLU A 62 2.02 24.33 -1.50
N LEU A 63 0.81 23.85 -1.21
CA LEU A 63 -0.43 24.30 -1.85
C LEU A 63 -0.66 25.81 -1.65
N LEU A 64 -0.48 26.32 -0.43
CA LEU A 64 -0.57 27.76 -0.14
C LEU A 64 0.46 28.58 -0.94
N LYS A 65 1.69 28.09 -1.12
CA LYS A 65 2.72 28.73 -1.97
C LYS A 65 2.33 28.72 -3.45
N ASN A 66 1.60 27.69 -3.90
CA ASN A 66 1.19 27.49 -5.29
C ASN A 66 -0.19 28.08 -5.64
N GLY A 67 -0.81 28.87 -4.75
CA GLY A 67 -2.01 29.66 -5.02
C GLY A 67 -3.18 29.44 -4.04
N GLY A 68 -3.08 28.44 -3.17
CA GLY A 68 -4.07 28.13 -2.15
C GLY A 68 -4.31 26.64 -1.99
N ILE A 69 -5.02 26.27 -0.93
CA ILE A 69 -5.49 24.89 -0.72
C ILE A 69 -6.89 24.74 -1.33
N PRO A 70 -7.08 23.87 -2.34
CA PRO A 70 -8.40 23.63 -2.92
C PRO A 70 -9.30 22.86 -1.94
N GLY A 71 -10.61 23.06 -2.07
CA GLY A 71 -11.64 22.38 -1.28
C GLY A 71 -12.85 22.01 -2.12
N GLU A 72 -13.51 20.91 -1.77
CA GLU A 72 -14.55 20.30 -2.59
C GLU A 72 -15.97 20.74 -2.19
N CYS A 73 -16.93 20.59 -3.12
CA CYS A 73 -18.36 20.65 -2.81
C CYS A 73 -18.86 19.28 -2.31
N GLY A 74 -18.51 18.94 -1.08
CA GLY A 74 -18.83 17.67 -0.44
C GLY A 74 -17.62 17.09 0.29
N HIS A 75 -17.87 16.13 1.17
CA HIS A 75 -16.83 15.47 1.97
C HIS A 75 -16.92 13.95 1.73
N PRO A 76 -16.04 13.36 0.91
CA PRO A 76 -16.00 11.93 0.65
C PRO A 76 -15.54 11.18 1.91
N ALA A 77 -16.03 9.96 2.08
CA ALA A 77 -15.67 9.09 3.22
C ALA A 77 -14.63 8.02 2.85
N ASP A 78 -14.37 7.86 1.55
CA ASP A 78 -13.66 6.74 0.92
C ASP A 78 -12.29 7.12 0.34
N ARG A 79 -11.95 8.42 0.28
CA ARG A 79 -10.67 8.94 -0.22
C ARG A 79 -10.17 10.14 0.56
N THR A 80 -8.86 10.32 0.59
CA THR A 80 -8.19 11.46 1.24
C THR A 80 -7.78 12.53 0.22
N GLU A 81 -7.43 12.09 -0.99
CA GLU A 81 -6.99 12.91 -2.12
C GLU A 81 -8.09 13.87 -2.60
N ILE A 82 -7.67 15.02 -3.12
CA ILE A 82 -8.57 16.07 -3.61
C ILE A 82 -8.96 15.76 -5.07
N ASP A 83 -10.26 15.62 -5.34
CA ASP A 83 -10.77 15.40 -6.70
C ASP A 83 -10.91 16.73 -7.44
N MET A 84 -10.11 16.90 -8.50
CA MET A 84 -10.10 18.09 -9.34
C MET A 84 -11.46 18.45 -9.95
N GLU A 85 -12.33 17.46 -10.22
CA GLU A 85 -13.69 17.71 -10.73
C GLU A 85 -14.64 18.28 -9.68
N LYS A 86 -14.36 18.06 -8.39
CA LYS A 86 -15.23 18.46 -7.27
C LYS A 86 -14.80 19.76 -6.59
N ILE A 87 -13.63 20.31 -6.94
CA ILE A 87 -13.13 21.58 -6.41
C ILE A 87 -14.18 22.68 -6.64
N ALA A 88 -14.55 23.37 -5.56
CA ALA A 88 -15.55 24.43 -5.55
C ALA A 88 -15.02 25.72 -4.92
N ILE A 89 -14.05 25.59 -4.01
CA ILE A 89 -13.47 26.68 -3.23
C ILE A 89 -11.95 26.59 -3.22
N MET A 90 -11.30 27.72 -3.01
CA MET A 90 -9.87 27.85 -2.80
C MET A 90 -9.61 28.60 -1.50
N MET A 91 -8.72 28.10 -0.64
CA MET A 91 -8.26 28.77 0.58
C MET A 91 -6.90 29.44 0.31
N PRO A 92 -6.83 30.76 0.03
CA PRO A 92 -5.60 31.42 -0.40
C PRO A 92 -4.66 31.82 0.75
N GLU A 93 -5.15 31.87 2.00
CA GLU A 93 -4.36 32.14 3.20
C GLU A 93 -4.65 31.08 4.27
N LYS A 94 -3.66 30.75 5.12
CA LYS A 94 -3.90 29.89 6.29
C LYS A 94 -4.90 30.56 7.26
N PRO A 95 -5.75 29.77 7.96
CA PRO A 95 -6.69 30.34 8.92
C PRO A 95 -5.96 31.02 10.08
N ARG A 96 -6.62 32.01 10.69
CA ARG A 96 -6.10 32.80 11.81
C ARG A 96 -6.84 32.47 13.10
N LYS A 97 -6.11 32.47 14.22
CA LYS A 97 -6.65 32.19 15.55
C LYS A 97 -7.35 33.42 16.13
N ASP A 98 -8.60 33.26 16.55
CA ASP A 98 -9.32 34.23 17.37
C ASP A 98 -9.01 34.03 18.88
N LYS A 99 -9.23 35.09 19.67
CA LYS A 99 -9.09 35.13 21.13
C LYS A 99 -9.87 33.99 21.82
N ASN A 100 -11.01 33.58 21.25
CA ASN A 100 -11.83 32.51 21.80
C ASN A 100 -11.23 31.11 21.61
N GLY A 101 -10.19 30.92 20.80
CA GLY A 101 -9.66 29.59 20.47
C GLY A 101 -10.31 28.95 19.25
N LYS A 102 -10.84 29.77 18.34
CA LYS A 102 -11.36 29.32 17.06
C LYS A 102 -10.40 29.68 15.94
N LEU A 103 -10.36 28.88 14.90
CA LEU A 103 -9.69 29.19 13.65
C LEU A 103 -10.72 29.79 12.68
N ILE A 104 -10.40 30.96 12.15
CA ILE A 104 -11.23 31.71 11.21
C ILE A 104 -10.50 31.76 9.87
N GLY A 105 -11.19 31.43 8.79
CA GLY A 105 -10.64 31.42 7.44
C GLY A 105 -11.54 32.12 6.43
N TYR A 106 -11.05 32.22 5.20
CA TYR A 106 -11.85 32.65 4.06
C TYR A 106 -11.52 31.81 2.82
N TRP A 107 -12.52 31.67 1.95
CA TRP A 107 -12.46 30.85 0.75
C TRP A 107 -13.00 31.63 -0.44
N ASP A 108 -12.25 31.65 -1.53
CA ASP A 108 -12.71 32.17 -2.82
C ASP A 108 -13.50 31.05 -3.52
N ILE A 109 -14.78 31.29 -3.84
CA ILE A 109 -15.61 30.37 -4.63
C ILE A 109 -15.19 30.48 -6.09
N LEU A 110 -14.79 29.36 -6.68
CA LEU A 110 -14.29 29.31 -8.06
C LEU A 110 -15.45 29.14 -9.07
N ASP A 111 -15.23 29.57 -10.31
CA ASP A 111 -16.17 29.39 -11.42
C ASP A 111 -16.13 27.98 -12.03
N THR A 112 -16.11 26.95 -11.17
CA THR A 112 -16.23 25.54 -11.55
C THR A 112 -17.71 25.10 -11.50
N PRO A 113 -18.08 23.94 -12.08
CA PRO A 113 -19.46 23.42 -11.95
C PRO A 113 -19.90 23.28 -10.48
N CYS A 114 -19.00 22.81 -9.61
CA CYS A 114 -19.25 22.64 -8.18
C CYS A 114 -19.24 23.99 -7.42
N GLY A 115 -18.36 24.92 -7.80
CA GLY A 115 -18.32 26.27 -7.24
C GLY A 115 -19.55 27.12 -7.60
N ARG A 116 -20.11 26.95 -8.82
CA ARG A 116 -21.41 27.54 -9.20
C ARG A 116 -22.55 27.06 -8.30
N ILE A 117 -22.60 25.76 -7.96
CA ILE A 117 -23.59 25.21 -7.03
C ILE A 117 -23.43 25.85 -5.64
N ALA A 118 -22.21 25.88 -5.11
CA ALA A 118 -21.91 26.53 -3.83
C ALA A 118 -22.28 28.03 -3.82
N TYR A 119 -21.96 28.76 -4.90
CA TYR A 119 -22.30 30.17 -5.06
C TYR A 119 -23.83 30.39 -5.02
N GLN A 120 -24.61 29.61 -5.78
CA GLN A 120 -26.07 29.77 -5.78
C GLN A 120 -26.72 29.41 -4.44
N LEU A 121 -26.22 28.38 -3.75
CA LEU A 121 -26.69 28.04 -2.40
C LEU A 121 -26.40 29.17 -1.40
N ALA A 122 -25.18 29.69 -1.39
CA ALA A 122 -24.79 30.79 -0.51
C ALA A 122 -25.52 32.10 -0.85
N LYS A 123 -25.76 32.38 -2.15
CA LYS A 123 -26.55 33.53 -2.62
C LYS A 123 -28.03 33.44 -2.26
N TYR A 124 -28.60 32.24 -2.22
CA TYR A 124 -29.94 31.98 -1.67
C TYR A 124 -30.02 32.26 -0.15
N GLY A 125 -28.88 32.48 0.52
CA GLY A 125 -28.78 32.71 1.97
C GLY A 125 -28.49 31.45 2.77
N PHE A 126 -28.18 30.32 2.12
CA PHE A 126 -27.81 29.10 2.84
C PHE A 126 -26.38 29.23 3.42
N LYS A 127 -26.26 29.13 4.75
CA LYS A 127 -24.97 29.14 5.45
C LYS A 127 -24.29 27.78 5.33
N LEU A 128 -23.49 27.62 4.27
CA LEU A 128 -22.63 26.45 4.05
C LEU A 128 -21.72 26.23 5.27
N GLY A 129 -21.55 24.97 5.67
CA GLY A 129 -20.53 24.58 6.63
C GLY A 129 -19.19 24.33 5.94
N ILE A 130 -18.13 24.34 6.74
CA ILE A 130 -16.80 23.91 6.31
C ILE A 130 -16.29 22.80 7.25
N SER A 131 -15.58 21.81 6.72
CA SER A 131 -14.97 20.72 7.51
C SER A 131 -13.55 20.47 7.05
N SER A 132 -12.62 20.26 7.97
CA SER A 132 -11.27 19.78 7.63
C SER A 132 -11.32 18.31 7.20
N ARG A 133 -10.47 17.94 6.23
CA ARG A 133 -10.19 16.56 5.84
C ARG A 133 -8.73 16.26 6.16
N GLY A 134 -8.47 15.11 6.77
CA GLY A 134 -7.13 14.66 7.13
C GLY A 134 -7.16 13.31 7.83
N THR A 135 -6.00 12.65 7.90
CA THR A 135 -5.81 11.33 8.51
C THR A 135 -4.79 11.42 9.63
N GLY A 136 -5.07 10.79 10.77
CA GLY A 136 -4.15 10.72 11.89
C GLY A 136 -4.69 9.80 12.97
N ASP A 137 -3.82 9.43 13.91
CA ASP A 137 -4.19 8.60 15.03
C ASP A 137 -4.97 9.40 16.08
N VAL A 138 -5.74 8.68 16.90
CA VAL A 138 -6.50 9.22 18.01
C VAL A 138 -5.95 8.64 19.31
N ILE A 139 -5.69 9.51 20.26
CA ILE A 139 -5.26 9.18 21.61
C ILE A 139 -6.48 9.26 22.53
N ASP A 140 -6.83 8.13 23.13
CA ASP A 140 -7.90 8.05 24.13
C ASP A 140 -7.45 8.63 25.47
N GLY A 141 -8.12 9.68 25.93
CA GLY A 141 -7.96 10.24 27.26
C GLY A 141 -8.56 9.34 28.34
N TYR A 142 -7.99 9.39 29.55
CA TYR A 142 -8.50 8.66 30.72
C TYR A 142 -9.93 9.07 31.14
N ASP A 143 -10.42 10.20 30.63
CA ASP A 143 -11.79 10.70 30.81
C ASP A 143 -12.76 10.27 29.68
N GLY A 144 -12.29 9.49 28.70
CA GLY A 144 -13.06 9.09 27.53
C GLY A 144 -13.12 10.15 26.42
N SER A 145 -12.28 11.18 26.47
CA SER A 145 -12.12 12.12 25.36
C SER A 145 -11.20 11.57 24.27
N GLU A 146 -11.63 11.64 23.00
CA GLU A 146 -10.78 11.32 21.85
C GLU A 146 -9.98 12.57 21.46
N VAL A 147 -8.65 12.55 21.47
CA VAL A 147 -7.81 13.68 21.03
C VAL A 147 -6.92 13.24 19.86
N VAL A 148 -6.94 13.99 18.77
CA VAL A 148 -6.11 13.69 17.59
C VAL A 148 -4.62 13.94 17.90
N ASP A 149 -3.77 12.97 17.56
CA ASP A 149 -2.32 13.07 17.75
C ASP A 149 -1.72 14.16 16.82
N PRO A 150 -1.08 15.21 17.36
CA PRO A 150 -0.45 16.26 16.55
C PRO A 150 0.71 15.76 15.67
N ASP A 151 1.35 14.64 16.01
CA ASP A 151 2.55 14.17 15.33
C ASP A 151 2.24 13.17 14.20
N THR A 152 1.03 12.60 14.15
CA THR A 152 0.59 11.70 13.06
C THR A 152 -0.54 12.26 12.19
N TYR A 153 -1.14 13.41 12.54
CA TYR A 153 -2.17 14.05 11.74
C TYR A 153 -1.64 14.74 10.47
N ASP A 154 -2.01 14.20 9.33
CA ASP A 154 -1.80 14.74 8.00
C ASP A 154 -3.06 15.46 7.49
N PHE A 155 -2.95 16.77 7.28
CA PHE A 155 -4.05 17.64 6.85
C PHE A 155 -4.04 17.80 5.32
N GLN A 156 -5.21 17.57 4.70
CA GLN A 156 -5.38 17.62 3.25
C GLN A 156 -6.06 18.92 2.79
N CYS A 157 -7.29 19.16 3.23
CA CYS A 157 -8.11 20.28 2.74
C CYS A 157 -9.20 20.73 3.72
N PHE A 158 -9.92 21.79 3.34
CA PHE A 158 -11.17 22.21 3.95
C PHE A 158 -12.30 22.14 2.89
N ASP A 159 -13.34 21.35 3.14
CA ASP A 159 -14.43 21.10 2.21
C ASP A 159 -15.74 21.78 2.62
N LEU A 160 -16.56 22.14 1.63
CA LEU A 160 -17.92 22.60 1.86
C LEU A 160 -18.84 21.42 2.23
N VAL A 161 -19.59 21.59 3.30
CA VAL A 161 -20.55 20.60 3.82
C VAL A 161 -21.86 21.25 4.20
N VAL A 162 -22.96 20.50 4.09
CA VAL A 162 -24.29 20.96 4.56
C VAL A 162 -24.32 21.06 6.10
N VAL A 163 -23.62 20.12 6.76
CA VAL A 163 -23.52 20.03 8.21
C VAL A 163 -22.06 19.77 8.60
N PRO A 164 -21.37 20.74 9.21
CA PRO A 164 -19.98 20.60 9.69
C PRO A 164 -19.92 19.89 11.05
N ALA A 165 -18.75 19.30 11.34
CA ALA A 165 -18.45 18.65 12.60
C ALA A 165 -18.28 19.64 13.76
N VAL A 166 -17.74 20.84 13.49
CA VAL A 166 -17.72 21.97 14.42
C VAL A 166 -18.98 22.80 14.20
N GLU A 167 -19.84 22.93 15.21
CA GLU A 167 -21.16 23.56 15.02
C GLU A 167 -21.09 25.00 14.51
N SER A 168 -20.15 25.79 15.02
CA SER A 168 -19.98 27.19 14.62
C SER A 168 -19.27 27.38 13.28
N ALA A 169 -18.75 26.31 12.65
CA ALA A 169 -18.03 26.37 11.37
C ALA A 169 -18.98 26.59 10.18
N ARG A 170 -19.72 27.70 10.22
CA ARG A 170 -20.66 28.16 9.19
C ARG A 170 -20.12 29.41 8.52
N LEU A 171 -19.96 29.30 7.21
CA LEU A 171 -19.49 30.39 6.37
C LEU A 171 -20.64 31.31 6.00
N THR A 172 -20.33 32.60 5.93
CA THR A 172 -21.18 33.66 5.41
C THR A 172 -20.56 34.19 4.12
N MET A 173 -21.38 34.41 3.09
CA MET A 173 -20.92 35.06 1.86
C MET A 173 -20.69 36.54 2.12
N VAL A 174 -19.51 37.04 1.74
CA VAL A 174 -19.16 38.46 1.74
C VAL A 174 -18.99 38.88 0.29
N GLU A 175 -20.05 39.40 -0.32
CA GLU A 175 -19.92 40.14 -1.58
C GLU A 175 -19.28 41.50 -1.26
N SER A 176 -18.33 41.96 -2.09
CA SER A 176 -17.71 43.31 -1.93
C SER A 176 -18.68 44.40 -2.39
N LEU A 177 -19.76 44.57 -1.64
CA LEU A 177 -20.58 45.77 -1.65
C LEU A 177 -20.35 46.49 -0.34
N ASP A 178 -19.29 47.30 -0.34
CA ASP A 178 -19.03 48.28 0.69
C ASP A 178 -20.13 49.34 0.60
N THR A 179 -21.14 49.26 1.48
CA THR A 179 -22.06 50.36 1.83
C THR A 179 -22.95 49.96 3.01
N LYS A 180 -22.38 49.94 4.22
CA LYS A 180 -23.18 50.31 5.41
C LYS A 180 -23.36 51.83 5.45
N LYS A 181 -24.10 52.37 4.49
CA LYS A 181 -24.82 53.64 4.68
C LYS A 181 -26.16 53.28 5.28
N SER A 182 -26.61 54.02 6.28
CA SER A 182 -27.97 53.87 6.78
C SER A 182 -28.98 54.17 5.65
N LEU A 183 -30.19 53.63 5.79
CA LEU A 183 -31.25 53.84 4.80
C LEU A 183 -31.54 55.35 4.64
N ASN A 184 -31.45 56.10 5.74
CA ASN A 184 -31.60 57.56 5.77
C ASN A 184 -30.44 58.29 5.06
N GLU A 185 -29.18 57.91 5.28
CA GLU A 185 -28.03 58.52 4.55
C GLU A 185 -28.08 58.24 3.04
N SER A 186 -28.57 57.05 2.67
CA SER A 186 -28.73 56.67 1.26
C SER A 186 -29.84 57.49 0.58
N LEU A 187 -30.96 57.73 1.27
CA LEU A 187 -32.04 58.61 0.81
C LEU A 187 -31.59 60.08 0.72
N SER A 188 -30.88 60.60 1.73
CA SER A 188 -30.35 61.96 1.71
C SER A 188 -29.38 62.17 0.53
N GLN A 189 -28.47 61.23 0.28
CA GLN A 189 -27.56 61.33 -0.86
C GLN A 189 -28.25 61.22 -2.22
N LEU A 190 -29.33 60.43 -2.34
CA LEU A 190 -30.14 60.40 -3.56
C LEU A 190 -30.78 61.78 -3.82
N ILE A 191 -31.39 62.39 -2.81
CA ILE A 191 -31.99 63.73 -2.89
C ILE A 191 -30.94 64.81 -3.19
N GLU A 192 -29.73 64.72 -2.63
CA GLU A 192 -28.62 65.63 -2.97
C GLU A 192 -28.13 65.44 -4.41
N SER A 193 -27.99 64.20 -4.88
CA SER A 193 -27.43 63.84 -6.19
C SER A 193 -28.35 64.09 -7.39
N GLU A 194 -29.68 64.16 -7.19
CA GLU A 194 -30.63 64.47 -8.26
C GLU A 194 -30.41 65.92 -8.75
N GLU A 195 -30.39 66.17 -10.06
CA GLU A 195 -30.22 67.53 -10.60
C GLU A 195 -31.56 68.26 -10.82
N ASN A 196 -32.67 67.53 -10.88
CA ASN A 196 -33.98 68.07 -11.21
C ASN A 196 -34.76 68.53 -9.96
N SER A 197 -34.89 69.86 -9.80
CA SER A 197 -35.58 70.49 -8.65
C SER A 197 -36.98 69.93 -8.37
N ARG A 198 -37.73 69.58 -9.41
CA ARG A 198 -39.11 69.12 -9.28
C ARG A 198 -39.21 67.68 -8.76
N HIS A 199 -38.19 66.85 -9.01
CA HIS A 199 -38.10 65.52 -8.43
C HIS A 199 -37.74 65.60 -6.94
N LYS A 200 -36.88 66.54 -6.53
CA LYS A 200 -36.56 66.76 -5.11
C LYS A 200 -37.80 67.13 -4.30
N GLU A 201 -38.64 68.02 -4.83
CA GLU A 201 -39.91 68.40 -4.19
C GLU A 201 -40.81 67.18 -3.98
N ILE A 202 -41.06 66.38 -5.03
CA ILE A 202 -41.89 65.16 -4.95
C ILE A 202 -41.31 64.12 -3.99
N MET A 203 -39.98 63.94 -3.97
CA MET A 203 -39.31 63.01 -3.05
C MET A 203 -39.41 63.46 -1.59
N VAL A 204 -39.34 64.76 -1.31
CA VAL A 204 -39.52 65.32 0.05
C VAL A 204 -40.99 65.27 0.46
N GLU A 205 -41.91 65.59 -0.44
CA GLU A 205 -43.36 65.55 -0.21
C GLU A 205 -43.83 64.12 0.12
N THR A 206 -43.40 63.12 -0.65
CA THR A 206 -43.71 61.70 -0.38
C THR A 206 -43.05 61.16 0.90
N LEU A 207 -41.86 61.64 1.30
CA LEU A 207 -41.26 61.31 2.59
C LEU A 207 -42.07 61.88 3.78
N ASN A 208 -42.61 63.09 3.62
CA ASN A 208 -43.48 63.72 4.61
C ASN A 208 -44.85 63.02 4.70
N GLU A 209 -45.48 62.65 3.57
CA GLU A 209 -46.73 61.87 3.54
C GLU A 209 -46.60 60.50 4.22
N LEU A 210 -45.42 59.86 4.10
CA LEU A 210 -45.11 58.58 4.76
C LEU A 210 -44.75 58.73 6.25
N ASN A 211 -44.78 59.96 6.80
CA ASN A 211 -44.45 60.29 8.18
C ASN A 211 -43.04 59.81 8.61
N ILE A 212 -42.09 59.77 7.66
CA ILE A 212 -40.68 59.42 7.89
C ILE A 212 -39.92 60.71 8.23
N ASP A 213 -40.21 61.25 9.41
CA ASP A 213 -39.62 62.51 9.87
C ASP A 213 -38.13 62.33 10.25
N LEU A 214 -37.25 63.03 9.53
CA LEU A 214 -35.82 63.10 9.79
C LEU A 214 -35.45 63.99 10.99
N SER A 215 -36.39 64.78 11.55
CA SER A 215 -36.16 65.71 12.65
C SER A 215 -37.41 66.05 13.48
N LYS A 216 -37.82 65.12 14.36
CA LYS A 216 -38.95 65.22 15.33
C LYS A 216 -39.29 66.64 15.83
N LYS A 217 -40.56 67.05 15.65
CA LYS A 217 -41.44 67.63 16.71
C LYS A 217 -42.87 67.92 16.23
N GLU A 218 -43.87 67.47 16.99
CA GLU A 218 -45.31 67.74 16.77
C GLU A 218 -45.79 69.00 17.50
N SER A 219 -46.76 69.71 16.90
CA SER A 219 -47.82 70.45 17.59
C SER A 219 -48.90 70.92 16.60
N GLU A 220 -50.18 70.57 16.84
CA GLU A 220 -51.36 71.11 16.14
C GLU A 220 -52.35 71.73 17.14
N ASP A 221 -53.16 72.69 16.67
CA ASP A 221 -54.21 73.37 17.47
C ASP A 221 -55.29 73.97 16.52
N ILE A 222 -56.58 73.64 16.66
CA ILE A 222 -57.72 74.24 15.90
C ILE A 222 -59.01 74.28 16.77
N PRO A 223 -59.75 75.42 16.87
CA PRO A 223 -60.96 75.52 17.71
C PRO A 223 -62.27 76.06 17.06
N GLY A 224 -63.43 75.71 17.64
CA GLY A 224 -64.71 76.47 17.66
C GLY A 224 -65.82 76.06 16.65
N LYS A 225 -67.10 76.49 16.78
CA LYS A 225 -67.93 77.02 17.89
C LYS A 225 -69.43 77.04 17.46
N GLU A 226 -70.38 76.94 18.40
CA GLU A 226 -71.85 76.94 18.18
C GLU A 226 -72.47 78.32 17.84
N LEU A 227 -73.77 78.37 17.45
CA LEU A 227 -74.70 79.50 17.72
C LEU A 227 -76.21 79.20 17.48
N THR A 228 -77.07 80.12 17.97
CA THR A 228 -78.54 80.05 18.17
C THR A 228 -79.26 81.30 17.55
N GLU A 229 -80.56 81.67 17.70
CA GLU A 229 -81.67 81.27 18.61
C GLU A 229 -83.07 81.81 18.16
N SER A 230 -84.16 81.29 18.76
CA SER A 230 -85.42 82.01 19.14
C SER A 230 -86.49 82.37 18.06
N MET A 231 -87.81 82.14 18.28
CA MET A 231 -88.91 82.99 18.86
C MET A 231 -89.49 84.06 17.89
N THR A 232 -90.75 84.55 17.92
CA THR A 232 -91.86 84.51 18.91
C THR A 232 -93.26 84.61 18.21
N ALA A 233 -94.37 84.66 18.97
CA ALA A 233 -95.77 84.62 18.51
C ALA A 233 -96.56 85.94 18.70
N GLU A 234 -97.78 86.02 18.15
CA GLU A 234 -98.83 87.01 18.49
C GLU A 234 -100.23 86.36 18.58
N ASP A 235 -101.19 87.05 19.20
CA ASP A 235 -102.37 86.48 19.87
C ASP A 235 -103.71 86.80 19.19
N ASN A 236 -104.62 85.80 19.13
CA ASN A 236 -106.07 85.98 19.08
C ASN A 236 -106.82 84.62 19.13
N GLY A 237 -107.44 84.28 20.27
CA GLY A 237 -108.56 83.32 20.30
C GLY A 237 -108.64 82.41 21.52
N VAL A 238 -109.04 82.92 22.68
CA VAL A 238 -108.96 82.24 24.01
C VAL A 238 -109.37 80.75 24.05
N ASN A 239 -110.47 80.31 23.42
CA ASN A 239 -110.83 78.88 23.36
C ASN A 239 -109.93 78.06 22.42
N LEU A 240 -109.60 78.61 21.24
CA LEU A 240 -108.64 77.99 20.32
C LEU A 240 -107.25 77.96 20.94
N VAL A 241 -106.89 78.95 21.76
CA VAL A 241 -105.65 79.07 22.53
C VAL A 241 -105.60 78.03 23.65
N GLU A 242 -106.70 77.73 24.34
CA GLU A 242 -106.71 76.67 25.36
C GLU A 242 -106.53 75.27 24.74
N GLU A 243 -107.13 75.04 23.56
CA GLU A 243 -106.95 73.82 22.77
C GLU A 243 -105.56 73.77 22.09
N LEU A 244 -105.04 74.89 21.61
CA LEU A 244 -103.65 75.05 21.16
C LEU A 244 -102.69 74.76 22.31
N GLN A 245 -102.96 75.26 23.51
CA GLN A 245 -102.10 75.14 24.67
C GLN A 245 -102.07 73.70 25.19
N LYS A 246 -103.20 72.97 25.16
CA LYS A 246 -103.20 71.50 25.30
C LYS A 246 -102.38 70.83 24.21
N SER A 247 -102.63 71.14 22.94
CA SER A 247 -101.91 70.56 21.79
C SER A 247 -100.40 70.88 21.80
N LEU A 248 -100.01 72.00 22.40
CA LEU A 248 -98.62 72.49 22.52
C LEU A 248 -97.93 71.91 23.75
N VAL A 249 -98.66 71.61 24.83
CA VAL A 249 -98.20 70.78 25.95
C VAL A 249 -98.03 69.32 25.50
N GLU A 250 -98.98 68.77 24.75
CA GLU A 250 -98.87 67.43 24.15
C GLU A 250 -97.70 67.37 23.15
N ASN A 251 -97.55 68.34 22.25
CA ASN A 251 -96.38 68.43 21.36
C ASN A 251 -95.07 68.54 22.14
N LYS A 252 -95.00 69.32 23.22
CA LYS A 252 -93.82 69.36 24.09
C LYS A 252 -93.54 68.00 24.75
N SER A 253 -94.58 67.27 25.15
CA SER A 253 -94.44 65.93 25.72
C SER A 253 -93.97 64.89 24.68
N LEU A 254 -94.52 64.94 23.47
CA LEU A 254 -94.16 64.07 22.35
C LEU A 254 -92.76 64.39 21.83
N LYS A 255 -92.38 65.68 21.79
CA LYS A 255 -91.03 66.10 21.43
C LYS A 255 -90.00 65.62 22.45
N LYS A 256 -90.32 65.70 23.75
CA LYS A 256 -89.49 65.12 24.82
C LYS A 256 -89.39 63.59 24.74
N GLN A 257 -90.47 62.90 24.37
CA GLN A 257 -90.43 61.45 24.10
C GLN A 257 -89.60 61.12 22.85
N LEU A 258 -89.65 61.94 21.81
CA LEU A 258 -88.80 61.83 20.62
C LEU A 258 -87.31 62.03 20.97
N GLU A 259 -86.98 63.01 21.79
CA GLU A 259 -85.63 63.27 22.29
C GLU A 259 -85.11 62.08 23.13
N ASP A 260 -85.88 61.57 24.09
CA ASP A 260 -85.55 60.37 24.88
C ASP A 260 -85.44 59.09 24.02
N LEU A 261 -86.31 58.92 23.01
CA LEU A 261 -86.15 57.82 22.06
C LEU A 261 -84.87 57.95 21.23
N HIS A 262 -84.55 59.16 20.77
CA HIS A 262 -83.37 59.41 19.92
C HIS A 262 -82.06 59.19 20.70
N GLU A 263 -82.00 59.62 21.96
CA GLU A 263 -80.90 59.31 22.88
C GLU A 263 -80.72 57.79 23.07
N ARG A 264 -81.81 57.06 23.36
CA ARG A 264 -81.78 55.59 23.51
C ARG A 264 -81.40 54.87 22.22
N LEU A 265 -81.79 55.39 21.06
CA LEU A 265 -81.43 54.84 19.75
C LEU A 265 -79.94 55.03 19.47
N SER A 266 -79.41 56.21 19.79
CA SER A 266 -77.99 56.54 19.67
C SER A 266 -77.13 55.62 20.54
N VAL A 267 -77.51 55.43 21.82
CA VAL A 267 -76.84 54.49 22.75
C VAL A 267 -76.97 53.02 22.33
N ARG A 268 -77.99 52.66 21.53
CA ARG A 268 -78.07 51.32 20.93
C ARG A 268 -77.14 51.17 19.73
N TYR A 269 -77.07 52.17 18.85
CA TYR A 269 -76.17 52.11 17.70
C TYR A 269 -74.69 52.07 18.11
N THR A 270 -74.28 52.77 19.18
CA THR A 270 -72.90 52.65 19.68
C THR A 270 -72.62 51.21 20.17
N LYS A 271 -73.54 50.60 20.92
CA LYS A 271 -73.40 49.21 21.38
C LYS A 271 -73.44 48.18 20.25
N GLU A 272 -74.24 48.42 19.22
CA GLU A 272 -74.30 47.55 18.04
C GLU A 272 -73.00 47.64 17.23
N ALA A 273 -72.39 48.83 17.15
CA ALA A 273 -71.05 49.01 16.57
C ALA A 273 -69.95 48.33 17.41
N GLU A 274 -69.94 48.51 18.73
CA GLU A 274 -69.02 47.82 19.66
C GLU A 274 -69.10 46.29 19.48
N GLN A 275 -70.31 45.73 19.45
CA GLN A 275 -70.51 44.29 19.24
C GLN A 275 -70.11 43.81 17.85
N ALA A 276 -70.30 44.63 16.81
CA ALA A 276 -69.85 44.31 15.46
C ALA A 276 -68.31 44.28 15.38
N GLU A 277 -67.62 45.18 16.06
CA GLU A 277 -66.16 45.22 16.16
C GLU A 277 -65.61 44.01 16.94
N GLU A 278 -66.23 43.63 18.07
CA GLU A 278 -65.89 42.39 18.78
C GLU A 278 -66.05 41.15 17.88
N ILE A 279 -67.16 41.04 17.13
CA ILE A 279 -67.42 39.92 16.21
C ILE A 279 -66.37 39.87 15.09
N ASP A 280 -65.93 41.01 14.56
CA ASP A 280 -64.86 41.06 13.56
C ASP A 280 -63.50 40.66 14.15
N GLY A 281 -63.20 41.11 15.38
CA GLY A 281 -62.06 40.64 16.17
C GLY A 281 -62.05 39.12 16.36
N TYR A 282 -63.17 38.52 16.77
CA TYR A 282 -63.30 37.07 16.90
C TYR A 282 -63.16 36.34 15.56
N LYS A 283 -63.71 36.87 14.45
CA LYS A 283 -63.50 36.27 13.12
C LYS A 283 -62.02 36.26 12.73
N LYS A 284 -61.30 37.35 12.97
CA LYS A 284 -59.85 37.44 12.73
C LYS A 284 -59.06 36.43 13.58
N THR A 285 -59.39 36.25 14.86
CA THR A 285 -58.69 35.25 15.70
C THR A 285 -59.01 33.81 15.30
N VAL A 286 -60.24 33.51 14.88
CA VAL A 286 -60.61 32.17 14.36
C VAL A 286 -59.89 31.88 13.04
N GLN A 287 -59.74 32.88 12.17
CA GLN A 287 -59.00 32.77 10.90
C GLN A 287 -57.52 32.43 11.16
N THR A 288 -56.84 33.19 12.02
CA THR A 288 -55.41 32.95 12.34
C THR A 288 -55.18 31.63 13.09
N LEU A 289 -56.10 31.23 13.98
CA LEU A 289 -56.06 29.92 14.63
C LEU A 289 -56.23 28.77 13.62
N LYS A 290 -57.09 28.92 12.62
CA LYS A 290 -57.28 27.93 11.55
C LYS A 290 -56.03 27.80 10.68
N GLU A 291 -55.40 28.91 10.31
CA GLU A 291 -54.15 28.94 9.55
C GLU A 291 -53.01 28.28 10.34
N SER A 292 -52.87 28.61 11.62
CA SER A 292 -51.89 27.99 12.54
C SER A 292 -52.13 26.48 12.72
N LEU A 293 -53.39 26.04 12.81
CA LEU A 293 -53.74 24.61 12.87
C LEU A 293 -53.37 23.88 11.57
N GLN A 294 -53.61 24.50 10.41
CA GLN A 294 -53.24 23.94 9.12
C GLN A 294 -51.72 23.81 8.98
N GLU A 295 -50.96 24.85 9.36
CA GLU A 295 -49.49 24.76 9.43
C GLU A 295 -49.00 23.66 10.38
N SER A 296 -49.67 23.47 11.52
CA SER A 296 -49.33 22.42 12.49
C SER A 296 -49.53 21.01 11.90
N ASN A 297 -50.64 20.80 11.18
CA ASN A 297 -50.88 19.55 10.45
C ASN A 297 -49.84 19.33 9.34
N ASP A 298 -49.57 20.33 8.50
CA ASP A 298 -48.56 20.24 7.44
C ASP A 298 -47.15 19.93 7.99
N ARG A 299 -46.80 20.49 9.16
CA ARG A 299 -45.55 20.15 9.87
C ARG A 299 -45.56 18.71 10.36
N THR A 300 -46.69 18.24 10.89
CA THR A 300 -46.86 16.87 11.38
C THR A 300 -46.73 15.85 10.25
N ASP A 301 -47.36 16.10 9.10
CA ASP A 301 -47.28 15.24 7.90
C ASP A 301 -45.86 15.19 7.32
N ARG A 302 -45.13 16.32 7.33
CA ARG A 302 -43.71 16.34 6.94
C ARG A 302 -42.85 15.51 7.90
N VAL A 303 -43.11 15.57 9.20
CA VAL A 303 -42.37 14.82 10.23
C VAL A 303 -42.68 13.32 10.19
N THR A 304 -43.93 12.92 9.94
CA THR A 304 -44.30 11.50 9.80
C THR A 304 -43.69 10.90 8.54
N GLU A 305 -43.70 11.61 7.41
CA GLU A 305 -43.07 11.15 6.17
C GLU A 305 -41.52 11.09 6.29
N GLN A 306 -40.88 12.04 6.98
CA GLN A 306 -39.45 11.94 7.30
C GLN A 306 -39.14 10.75 8.21
N SER A 307 -39.96 10.52 9.25
CA SER A 307 -39.83 9.36 10.13
C SER A 307 -39.95 8.05 9.35
N ARG A 308 -40.94 7.95 8.44
CA ARG A 308 -41.15 6.78 7.57
C ARG A 308 -39.93 6.51 6.67
N LYS A 309 -39.35 7.55 6.06
CA LYS A 309 -38.13 7.43 5.25
C LYS A 309 -36.96 6.90 6.07
N LYS A 310 -36.71 7.46 7.25
CA LYS A 310 -35.67 6.99 8.18
C LYS A 310 -35.91 5.56 8.65
N SER A 311 -37.15 5.15 8.92
CA SER A 311 -37.47 3.76 9.26
C SER A 311 -37.16 2.77 8.13
N ILE A 312 -37.40 3.16 6.87
CA ILE A 312 -37.04 2.33 5.70
C ILE A 312 -35.52 2.25 5.52
N GLU A 313 -34.79 3.35 5.78
CA GLU A 313 -33.34 3.39 5.74
C GLU A 313 -32.70 2.52 6.84
N LEU A 314 -33.21 2.60 8.07
CA LEU A 314 -32.82 1.72 9.18
C LEU A 314 -33.08 0.23 8.87
N LEU A 315 -34.18 -0.11 8.20
CA LEU A 315 -34.45 -1.48 7.78
C LEU A 315 -33.44 -1.98 6.72
N LYS A 316 -32.97 -1.12 5.82
CA LYS A 316 -31.90 -1.47 4.86
C LYS A 316 -30.57 -1.71 5.57
N MET A 317 -30.15 -0.76 6.43
CA MET A 317 -28.93 -0.89 7.22
C MET A 317 -28.97 -2.12 8.12
N SER A 318 -30.11 -2.44 8.72
CA SER A 318 -30.30 -3.67 9.51
C SER A 318 -30.07 -4.93 8.70
N LYS A 319 -30.51 -4.96 7.43
CA LYS A 319 -30.31 -6.10 6.53
C LYS A 319 -28.86 -6.20 6.06
N GLU A 320 -28.21 -5.08 5.77
CA GLU A 320 -26.78 -5.02 5.45
C GLU A 320 -25.91 -5.51 6.62
N ILE A 321 -26.27 -5.16 7.86
CA ILE A 321 -25.62 -5.69 9.08
C ILE A 321 -25.83 -7.20 9.23
N GLU A 322 -27.01 -7.74 8.90
CA GLU A 322 -27.28 -9.18 8.94
C GLU A 322 -26.44 -9.94 7.89
N GLU A 323 -26.38 -9.43 6.65
CA GLU A 323 -25.53 -9.97 5.58
C GLU A 323 -24.03 -9.90 5.96
N LEU A 324 -23.57 -8.79 6.53
CA LEU A 324 -22.19 -8.67 7.03
C LEU A 324 -21.89 -9.68 8.15
N ASN A 325 -22.81 -9.88 9.10
CA ASN A 325 -22.64 -10.87 10.16
C ASN A 325 -22.54 -12.30 9.62
N GLU A 326 -23.30 -12.66 8.58
CA GLU A 326 -23.12 -13.94 7.88
C GLU A 326 -21.72 -14.08 7.28
N THR A 327 -21.21 -13.04 6.60
CA THR A 327 -19.86 -13.08 6.02
C THR A 327 -18.77 -13.21 7.09
N ILE A 328 -18.91 -12.52 8.22
CA ILE A 328 -18.00 -12.63 9.38
C ILE A 328 -18.01 -14.05 9.94
N SER A 329 -19.18 -14.71 10.02
CA SER A 329 -19.27 -16.11 10.46
C SER A 329 -18.52 -17.04 9.51
N ARG A 330 -18.70 -16.90 8.19
CA ARG A 330 -18.01 -17.73 7.18
C ARG A 330 -16.49 -17.53 7.23
N LEU A 331 -16.03 -16.28 7.34
CA LEU A 331 -14.61 -15.94 7.49
C LEU A 331 -14.00 -16.50 8.78
N LYS A 332 -14.77 -16.53 9.88
CA LYS A 332 -14.35 -17.13 11.15
C LYS A 332 -14.18 -18.64 11.04
N ASP A 333 -15.10 -19.32 10.36
CA ASP A 333 -14.99 -20.76 10.09
C ASP A 333 -13.78 -21.08 9.22
N ASP A 334 -13.55 -20.32 8.14
CA ASP A 334 -12.39 -20.52 7.26
C ASP A 334 -11.06 -20.19 7.95
N LYS A 335 -11.03 -19.18 8.83
CA LYS A 335 -9.88 -18.95 9.72
C LYS A 335 -9.59 -20.17 10.59
N SER A 336 -10.61 -20.78 11.22
CA SER A 336 -10.42 -21.98 12.05
C SER A 336 -9.90 -23.18 11.24
N LYS A 337 -10.38 -23.37 10.00
CA LYS A 337 -9.86 -24.40 9.08
C LYS A 337 -8.38 -24.15 8.78
N ASN A 338 -8.00 -22.92 8.45
CA ASN A 338 -6.61 -22.54 8.19
C ASN A 338 -5.70 -22.70 9.43
N GLU A 339 -6.19 -22.41 10.64
CA GLU A 339 -5.47 -22.67 11.90
C GLU A 339 -5.23 -24.17 12.12
N THR A 340 -6.22 -25.03 11.85
CA THR A 340 -6.00 -26.49 11.90
C THR A 340 -5.03 -26.97 10.82
N HIS A 341 -5.13 -26.45 9.59
CA HIS A 341 -4.27 -26.84 8.48
C HIS A 341 -2.81 -26.44 8.73
N THR A 342 -2.56 -25.20 9.14
CA THR A 342 -1.21 -24.72 9.52
C THR A 342 -0.61 -25.51 10.68
N LYS A 343 -1.42 -25.95 11.66
CA LYS A 343 -0.97 -26.87 12.71
C LYS A 343 -0.53 -28.23 12.14
N THR A 344 -1.34 -28.86 11.27
CA THR A 344 -0.98 -30.15 10.65
C THR A 344 0.25 -30.05 9.72
N LEU A 345 0.42 -28.92 9.03
CA LEU A 345 1.63 -28.61 8.25
C LEU A 345 2.86 -28.49 9.17
N LYS A 346 2.76 -27.77 10.29
CA LYS A 346 3.85 -27.61 11.27
C LYS A 346 4.27 -28.95 11.88
N GLU A 347 3.31 -29.81 12.20
CA GLU A 347 3.56 -31.18 12.68
C GLU A 347 4.21 -32.06 11.59
N SER A 348 3.84 -31.87 10.32
CA SER A 348 4.45 -32.59 9.19
C SER A 348 5.88 -32.11 8.90
N LEU A 349 6.14 -30.81 9.03
CA LEU A 349 7.47 -30.22 8.93
C LEU A 349 8.38 -30.68 10.07
N SER A 350 7.90 -30.75 11.31
CA SER A 350 8.72 -31.24 12.43
C SER A 350 9.14 -32.70 12.25
N LYS A 351 8.26 -33.56 11.72
CA LYS A 351 8.58 -34.95 11.36
C LYS A 351 9.65 -35.02 10.27
N ARG A 352 9.51 -34.28 9.17
CA ARG A 352 10.52 -34.23 8.09
C ARG A 352 11.85 -33.67 8.56
N ASN A 353 11.85 -32.64 9.41
CA ASN A 353 13.10 -32.11 9.97
C ASN A 353 13.80 -33.15 10.86
N ALA A 354 13.06 -33.89 11.69
CA ALA A 354 13.63 -34.98 12.48
C ALA A 354 14.17 -36.15 11.61
N GLU A 355 13.57 -36.39 10.45
CA GLU A 355 14.07 -37.36 9.46
C GLU A 355 15.35 -36.86 8.76
N ILE A 356 15.40 -35.57 8.39
CA ILE A 356 16.60 -34.92 7.84
C ILE A 356 17.77 -34.96 8.83
N GLU A 357 17.55 -34.69 10.12
CA GLU A 357 18.61 -34.77 11.13
C GLU A 357 19.13 -36.21 11.34
N LYS A 358 18.28 -37.23 11.19
CA LYS A 358 18.74 -38.64 11.16
C LYS A 358 19.61 -38.91 9.94
N LEU A 359 19.15 -38.55 8.75
CA LEU A 359 19.90 -38.75 7.51
C LEU A 359 21.24 -38.00 7.51
N LYS A 360 21.34 -36.83 8.15
CA LYS A 360 22.62 -36.15 8.40
C LYS A 360 23.52 -36.97 9.33
N SER A 361 23.00 -37.45 10.46
CA SER A 361 23.77 -38.28 11.39
C SER A 361 24.27 -39.58 10.74
N ASP A 362 23.47 -40.20 9.88
CA ASP A 362 23.84 -41.40 9.12
C ASP A 362 24.93 -41.06 8.08
N SER A 363 24.78 -39.93 7.37
CA SER A 363 25.78 -39.41 6.43
C SER A 363 27.12 -39.09 7.10
N ASP A 364 27.10 -38.44 8.27
CA ASP A 364 28.30 -38.16 9.07
C ASP A 364 28.97 -39.46 9.57
N GLY A 365 28.18 -40.51 9.81
CA GLY A 365 28.66 -41.86 10.11
C GLY A 365 29.40 -42.47 8.91
N TRP A 366 28.79 -42.45 7.73
CA TRP A 366 29.40 -42.96 6.49
C TRP A 366 30.67 -42.20 6.08
N VAL A 367 30.75 -40.88 6.35
CA VAL A 367 31.97 -40.10 6.13
C VAL A 367 33.12 -40.61 7.01
N LYS A 368 32.87 -40.86 8.30
CA LYS A 368 33.90 -41.41 9.21
C LYS A 368 34.31 -42.82 8.83
N GLU A 369 33.35 -43.69 8.49
CA GLU A 369 33.66 -45.06 8.03
C GLU A 369 34.50 -45.03 6.75
N LYS A 370 34.20 -44.11 5.82
CA LYS A 370 35.01 -43.89 4.61
C LYS A 370 36.43 -43.40 4.94
N GLU A 371 36.60 -42.49 5.89
CA GLU A 371 37.91 -42.03 6.36
C GLU A 371 38.73 -43.16 7.02
N GLU A 372 38.11 -43.96 7.90
CA GLU A 372 38.75 -45.14 8.52
C GLU A 372 39.19 -46.18 7.47
N LEU A 373 38.32 -46.46 6.49
CA LEU A 373 38.66 -47.35 5.37
C LEU A 373 39.77 -46.76 4.50
N HIS A 374 39.83 -45.43 4.32
CA HIS A 374 40.89 -44.78 3.54
C HIS A 374 42.25 -44.94 4.23
N CYS A 375 42.38 -44.61 5.52
CA CYS A 375 43.63 -44.82 6.27
C CYS A 375 44.05 -46.31 6.31
N LYS A 376 43.08 -47.23 6.30
CA LYS A 376 43.36 -48.67 6.21
C LYS A 376 43.87 -49.08 4.83
N ILE A 377 43.38 -48.46 3.75
CA ILE A 377 43.90 -48.65 2.39
C ILE A 377 45.31 -48.08 2.27
N GLU A 378 45.58 -46.88 2.82
CA GLU A 378 46.92 -46.28 2.83
C GLU A 378 47.95 -47.19 3.52
N THR A 379 47.69 -47.58 4.78
CA THR A 379 48.60 -48.46 5.56
C THR A 379 48.81 -49.84 4.93
N LEU A 380 47.79 -50.42 4.27
CA LEU A 380 47.94 -51.64 3.48
C LEU A 380 48.76 -51.41 2.20
N THR A 381 48.63 -50.24 1.57
CA THR A 381 49.40 -49.88 0.37
C THR A 381 50.88 -49.72 0.70
N GLU A 382 51.22 -49.01 1.78
CA GLU A 382 52.59 -48.91 2.32
C GLU A 382 53.17 -50.30 2.61
N SER A 383 52.39 -51.16 3.30
CA SER A 383 52.80 -52.54 3.61
C SER A 383 53.08 -53.37 2.35
N VAL A 384 52.29 -53.19 1.28
CA VAL A 384 52.49 -53.86 -0.01
C VAL A 384 53.72 -53.31 -0.73
N GLU A 385 54.00 -52.01 -0.66
CA GLU A 385 55.23 -51.43 -1.21
C GLU A 385 56.48 -51.95 -0.52
N ASP A 386 56.48 -52.03 0.81
CA ASP A 386 57.62 -52.55 1.56
C ASP A 386 57.84 -54.04 1.28
N LEU A 387 56.78 -54.86 1.21
CA LEU A 387 56.89 -56.25 0.77
C LEU A 387 57.40 -56.38 -0.68
N LYS A 388 57.05 -55.46 -1.59
CA LYS A 388 57.61 -55.40 -2.96
C LYS A 388 59.11 -55.07 -2.93
N LYS A 389 59.54 -54.07 -2.15
CA LYS A 389 60.97 -53.73 -1.97
C LYS A 389 61.75 -54.93 -1.42
N ASP A 390 61.22 -55.57 -0.38
CA ASP A 390 61.81 -56.74 0.26
C ASP A 390 61.93 -57.94 -0.70
N SER A 391 60.89 -58.17 -1.51
CA SER A 391 60.87 -59.21 -2.55
C SER A 391 61.90 -58.92 -3.66
N ALA A 392 62.02 -57.66 -4.10
CA ALA A 392 63.02 -57.26 -5.09
C ALA A 392 64.46 -57.46 -4.56
N ILE A 393 64.73 -57.10 -3.30
CA ILE A 393 66.02 -57.33 -2.64
C ILE A 393 66.31 -58.84 -2.54
N LYS A 394 65.32 -59.66 -2.13
CA LYS A 394 65.46 -61.12 -2.06
C LYS A 394 65.72 -61.73 -3.45
N ASN A 395 65.02 -61.29 -4.48
CA ASN A 395 65.22 -61.75 -5.86
C ASN A 395 66.60 -61.36 -6.43
N SER A 396 67.08 -60.14 -6.14
CA SER A 396 68.44 -59.71 -6.49
C SER A 396 69.51 -60.56 -5.77
N ASN A 397 69.35 -60.81 -4.47
CA ASN A 397 70.25 -61.67 -3.72
C ASN A 397 70.22 -63.14 -4.20
N LEU A 398 69.06 -63.64 -4.62
CA LEU A 398 68.93 -64.98 -5.21
C LEU A 398 69.58 -65.05 -6.59
N SER A 399 69.37 -64.05 -7.47
CA SER A 399 70.00 -64.03 -8.80
C SER A 399 71.53 -63.91 -8.72
N LEU A 400 72.05 -63.13 -7.75
CA LEU A 400 73.48 -63.07 -7.44
C LEU A 400 74.01 -64.45 -7.02
N LYS A 401 73.37 -65.14 -6.07
CA LYS A 401 73.74 -66.51 -5.67
C LYS A 401 73.67 -67.51 -6.83
N LEU A 402 72.66 -67.39 -7.70
CA LEU A 402 72.48 -68.24 -8.88
C LEU A 402 73.59 -67.99 -9.91
N SER A 403 73.96 -66.73 -10.15
CA SER A 403 75.10 -66.39 -11.01
C SER A 403 76.44 -66.89 -10.46
N GLN A 404 76.64 -66.83 -9.14
CA GLN A 404 77.82 -67.38 -8.47
C GLN A 404 77.87 -68.90 -8.62
N ALA A 405 76.76 -69.61 -8.38
CA ALA A 405 76.63 -71.04 -8.58
C ALA A 405 76.89 -71.44 -10.04
N ASN A 406 76.34 -70.72 -11.02
CA ASN A 406 76.59 -70.94 -12.45
C ASN A 406 78.07 -70.68 -12.80
N SER A 407 78.69 -69.63 -12.25
CA SER A 407 80.13 -69.37 -12.46
C SER A 407 81.01 -70.49 -11.90
N LEU A 408 80.58 -71.12 -10.80
CA LEU A 408 81.24 -72.25 -10.17
C LEU A 408 81.05 -73.53 -11.00
N LEU A 409 79.83 -73.77 -11.49
CA LEU A 409 79.50 -74.84 -12.43
C LEU A 409 80.36 -74.74 -13.70
N GLU A 410 80.50 -73.55 -14.29
CA GLU A 410 81.36 -73.32 -15.45
C GLU A 410 82.85 -73.52 -15.15
N LYS A 411 83.32 -73.18 -13.94
CA LYS A 411 84.69 -73.54 -13.50
C LYS A 411 84.86 -75.06 -13.42
N TYR A 412 83.91 -75.77 -12.81
CA TYR A 412 83.95 -77.25 -12.73
C TYR A 412 83.86 -77.91 -14.11
N LYS A 413 83.00 -77.42 -15.02
CA LYS A 413 82.95 -77.87 -16.42
C LYS A 413 84.31 -77.69 -17.10
N LYS A 414 84.93 -76.52 -17.00
CA LYS A 414 86.25 -76.24 -17.59
C LYS A 414 87.35 -77.16 -17.01
N VAL A 415 87.34 -77.43 -15.71
CA VAL A 415 88.26 -78.39 -15.09
C VAL A 415 88.00 -79.81 -15.62
N ALA A 416 86.74 -80.22 -15.74
CA ALA A 416 86.36 -81.52 -16.29
C ALA A 416 86.78 -81.66 -17.76
N THR A 417 86.54 -80.67 -18.62
CA THR A 417 86.98 -80.72 -20.03
C THR A 417 88.50 -80.77 -20.16
N ILE A 418 89.25 -80.02 -19.34
CA ILE A 418 90.73 -80.07 -19.33
C ILE A 418 91.23 -81.46 -18.87
N ALA A 419 90.58 -82.08 -17.87
CA ALA A 419 90.94 -83.41 -17.40
C ALA A 419 90.64 -84.48 -18.46
N VAL A 420 89.48 -84.41 -19.11
CA VAL A 420 89.06 -85.28 -20.22
C VAL A 420 89.98 -85.11 -21.43
N ASP A 421 90.33 -83.88 -21.82
CA ASP A 421 91.26 -83.60 -22.92
C ASP A 421 92.66 -84.17 -22.66
N ARG A 422 93.17 -84.05 -21.42
CA ARG A 422 94.43 -84.69 -21.02
C ARG A 422 94.33 -86.23 -21.05
N TYR A 423 93.19 -86.80 -20.65
CA TYR A 423 92.97 -88.24 -20.69
C TYR A 423 92.98 -88.77 -22.13
N ILE A 424 92.22 -88.13 -23.02
CA ILE A 424 92.19 -88.44 -24.46
C ILE A 424 93.59 -88.27 -25.07
N GLY A 425 94.33 -87.20 -24.72
CA GLY A 425 95.69 -86.97 -25.20
C GLY A 425 96.68 -88.06 -24.78
N ASN A 426 96.58 -88.56 -23.55
CA ASN A 426 97.40 -89.68 -23.07
C ASN A 426 97.04 -91.00 -23.76
N GLN A 427 95.74 -91.29 -23.95
CA GLN A 427 95.32 -92.51 -24.66
C GLN A 427 95.67 -92.47 -26.15
N ALA A 428 95.52 -91.32 -26.81
CA ALA A 428 95.97 -91.07 -28.19
C ALA A 428 97.47 -91.36 -28.34
N SER A 429 98.27 -90.83 -27.42
CA SER A 429 99.73 -91.07 -27.37
C SER A 429 100.08 -92.54 -27.15
N ARG A 430 99.30 -93.27 -26.33
CA ARG A 430 99.49 -94.70 -26.07
C ARG A 430 99.16 -95.59 -27.28
N LEU A 431 98.23 -95.15 -28.13
CA LEU A 431 97.78 -95.89 -29.33
C LEU A 431 98.50 -95.49 -30.62
N GLY A 432 99.25 -94.37 -30.63
CA GLY A 432 99.90 -93.84 -31.83
C GLY A 432 98.93 -93.19 -32.82
N VAL A 433 97.83 -92.62 -32.31
CA VAL A 433 96.71 -92.03 -33.07
C VAL A 433 96.58 -90.55 -32.70
N THR A 434 96.04 -89.69 -33.56
CA THR A 434 95.80 -88.28 -33.18
C THR A 434 94.59 -88.15 -32.25
N ALA A 435 94.62 -87.18 -31.33
CA ALA A 435 93.54 -86.97 -30.36
C ALA A 435 92.18 -86.66 -31.02
N GLU A 436 92.19 -86.10 -32.24
CA GLU A 436 90.99 -85.84 -33.05
C GLU A 436 90.35 -87.13 -33.60
N GLU A 437 91.14 -88.17 -33.95
CA GLU A 437 90.61 -89.46 -34.43
C GLU A 437 89.86 -90.23 -33.32
N ILE A 438 90.16 -89.95 -32.04
CA ILE A 438 89.40 -90.43 -30.88
C ILE A 438 88.14 -89.56 -30.67
N LYS A 439 88.28 -88.23 -30.66
CA LYS A 439 87.14 -87.31 -30.46
C LYS A 439 86.05 -87.46 -31.52
N ASN A 440 86.40 -87.64 -32.79
CA ASN A 440 85.44 -87.83 -33.88
C ASN A 440 84.64 -89.15 -33.82
N ARG A 441 84.94 -90.04 -32.86
CA ARG A 441 84.22 -91.30 -32.62
C ARG A 441 83.41 -91.31 -31.32
N LEU A 442 83.38 -90.19 -30.59
CA LEU A 442 82.62 -90.01 -29.35
C LEU A 442 81.33 -89.22 -29.60
N SER A 443 80.31 -89.48 -28.80
CA SER A 443 79.02 -88.75 -28.80
C SER A 443 79.13 -87.37 -28.14
N GLU A 444 78.12 -86.50 -28.32
CA GLU A 444 78.11 -85.13 -27.74
C GLU A 444 78.22 -85.10 -26.21
N HIS A 445 77.80 -86.18 -25.54
CA HIS A 445 78.09 -86.47 -24.14
C HIS A 445 78.82 -87.82 -24.09
N TYR A 446 79.91 -87.88 -23.34
CA TYR A 446 80.80 -89.04 -23.32
C TYR A 446 81.50 -89.17 -21.96
N SER A 447 81.65 -90.40 -21.50
CA SER A 447 82.28 -90.78 -20.24
C SER A 447 83.69 -91.36 -20.44
N PHE A 448 84.47 -91.45 -19.35
CA PHE A 448 85.80 -92.07 -19.38
C PHE A 448 85.76 -93.53 -19.87
N GLU A 449 84.72 -94.30 -19.53
CA GLU A 449 84.54 -95.68 -20.01
C GLU A 449 84.26 -95.77 -21.51
N GLU A 450 83.57 -94.78 -22.10
CA GLU A 450 83.30 -94.75 -23.53
C GLU A 450 84.54 -94.34 -24.32
N ILE A 451 85.35 -93.43 -23.78
CA ILE A 451 86.70 -93.13 -24.30
C ILE A 451 87.53 -94.42 -24.34
N ASP A 452 87.52 -95.21 -23.26
CA ASP A 452 88.27 -96.46 -23.20
C ASP A 452 87.74 -97.53 -24.18
N LYS A 453 86.42 -97.69 -24.31
CA LYS A 453 85.81 -98.60 -25.31
C LYS A 453 86.18 -98.20 -26.75
N VAL A 454 86.18 -96.91 -27.07
CA VAL A 454 86.63 -96.41 -28.39
C VAL A 454 88.13 -96.63 -28.58
N CYS A 455 88.94 -96.47 -27.53
CA CYS A 455 90.36 -96.76 -27.55
C CYS A 455 90.65 -98.26 -27.79
N GLU A 456 89.92 -99.17 -27.13
CA GLU A 456 90.03 -100.62 -27.36
C GLU A 456 89.58 -101.02 -28.77
N GLN A 457 88.50 -100.43 -29.29
CA GLN A 457 88.05 -100.63 -30.66
C GLN A 457 89.09 -100.13 -31.68
N LEU A 458 89.70 -98.97 -31.43
CA LEU A 458 90.81 -98.46 -32.23
C LEU A 458 92.01 -99.40 -32.17
N GLN A 459 92.42 -99.86 -30.98
CA GLN A 459 93.51 -100.82 -30.81
C GLN A 459 93.24 -102.14 -31.55
N LYS A 460 92.01 -102.67 -31.46
CA LYS A 460 91.57 -103.87 -32.18
C LYS A 460 91.53 -103.63 -33.70
N SER A 461 91.16 -102.44 -34.16
CA SER A 461 91.19 -102.07 -35.57
C SER A 461 92.62 -101.95 -36.11
N ILE A 462 93.55 -101.35 -35.35
CA ILE A 462 94.98 -101.28 -35.70
C ILE A 462 95.60 -102.68 -35.73
N LEU A 463 95.26 -103.55 -34.78
CA LEU A 463 95.70 -104.95 -34.75
C LEU A 463 95.13 -105.79 -35.91
N ASN A 464 93.92 -105.48 -36.38
CA ASN A 464 93.31 -106.15 -37.54
C ASN A 464 93.86 -105.61 -38.87
N VAL A 465 94.09 -104.30 -38.99
CA VAL A 465 94.71 -103.68 -40.17
C VAL A 465 96.17 -104.15 -40.33
N ARG A 466 96.92 -104.33 -39.22
CA ARG A 466 98.25 -104.95 -39.24
C ARG A 466 98.26 -106.46 -39.56
N LYS A 467 97.10 -107.10 -39.74
CA LYS A 467 96.96 -108.54 -40.02
C LYS A 467 96.44 -108.86 -41.44
N LEU A 468 96.29 -107.87 -42.31
CA LEU A 468 95.88 -108.05 -43.70
C LEU A 468 97.06 -107.87 -44.67
N PRO A 469 97.25 -108.73 -45.68
CA PRO A 469 98.49 -108.83 -46.44
C PRO A 469 98.55 -107.90 -47.67
N PHE A 470 98.09 -106.66 -47.56
CA PHE A 470 98.25 -105.65 -48.62
C PHE A 470 98.46 -104.25 -48.03
N GLU A 471 99.57 -103.60 -48.37
CA GLU A 471 99.76 -102.17 -48.15
C GLU A 471 99.05 -101.38 -49.26
N THR A 472 98.31 -100.32 -48.91
CA THR A 472 98.24 -99.09 -49.73
C THR A 472 97.64 -97.93 -48.96
N THR A 473 98.55 -97.08 -48.46
CA THR A 473 98.49 -95.61 -48.49
C THR A 473 97.15 -94.90 -48.75
N ARG A 474 96.77 -94.06 -47.78
CA ARG A 474 95.86 -92.92 -47.95
C ARG A 474 96.40 -91.99 -49.06
N ASP A 475 95.56 -91.59 -50.02
CA ASP A 475 95.37 -90.19 -50.46
C ASP A 475 94.58 -90.06 -51.78
N LYS A 476 93.43 -89.36 -51.74
CA LYS A 476 93.27 -88.07 -52.44
C LYS A 476 91.94 -87.39 -52.13
N LYS A 477 92.04 -86.08 -51.85
CA LYS A 477 90.92 -85.15 -51.71
C LYS A 477 90.19 -85.01 -53.04
N ILE A 478 88.85 -85.04 -53.02
CA ILE A 478 88.03 -84.33 -54.01
C ILE A 478 87.21 -83.31 -53.23
N ARG A 479 87.50 -82.01 -53.46
CA ARG A 479 86.67 -80.91 -52.98
C ARG A 479 85.49 -80.75 -53.94
N VAL A 480 84.28 -80.74 -53.41
CA VAL A 480 83.11 -80.16 -54.07
C VAL A 480 82.53 -79.15 -53.09
N GLU A 481 82.48 -77.89 -53.50
CA GLU A 481 82.16 -76.76 -52.65
C GLU A 481 80.85 -76.12 -53.15
N VAL A 482 79.73 -76.46 -52.51
CA VAL A 482 78.43 -75.83 -52.73
C VAL A 482 77.65 -75.81 -51.41
N LYS A 483 77.28 -74.62 -50.96
CA LYS A 483 75.95 -74.23 -50.40
C LYS A 483 76.05 -72.79 -49.87
N GLU A 484 75.38 -71.83 -50.51
CA GLU A 484 73.95 -71.52 -50.48
C GLU A 484 73.55 -70.56 -49.34
N SER A 485 72.71 -69.62 -49.76
CA SER A 485 72.18 -68.45 -49.06
C SER A 485 71.54 -68.69 -47.69
N LYS A 486 71.82 -67.77 -46.77
CA LYS A 486 71.07 -67.61 -45.50
C LYS A 486 69.63 -67.12 -45.74
N LYS A 487 68.64 -67.93 -45.36
CA LYS A 487 67.40 -67.52 -44.66
C LYS A 487 66.99 -68.64 -43.69
N PRO A 488 66.61 -68.30 -42.46
CA PRO A 488 65.25 -68.59 -41.99
C PRO A 488 64.56 -67.28 -41.56
N THR A 489 63.27 -67.02 -41.82
CA THR A 489 62.02 -67.78 -41.57
C THR A 489 61.52 -67.60 -40.13
N TYR A 490 60.30 -67.06 -40.04
CA TYR A 490 59.56 -66.65 -38.84
C TYR A 490 59.02 -67.84 -38.04
N LEU A 491 58.59 -67.57 -36.79
CA LEU A 491 57.47 -68.26 -36.15
C LEU A 491 56.66 -67.27 -35.29
N ASN A 492 55.33 -67.36 -35.40
CA ASN A 492 54.32 -66.48 -34.79
C ASN A 492 53.91 -66.93 -33.38
N THR A 493 53.51 -65.96 -32.54
CA THR A 493 52.34 -65.96 -31.61
C THR A 493 52.33 -64.58 -30.92
N ALA A 494 51.22 -63.92 -30.59
CA ALA A 494 49.80 -63.98 -30.96
C ALA A 494 49.16 -62.62 -30.56
N GLU A 495 47.93 -62.33 -30.97
CA GLU A 495 47.28 -61.02 -30.79
C GLU A 495 46.77 -60.74 -29.35
N ALA A 496 46.88 -59.48 -28.93
CA ALA A 496 46.02 -58.72 -27.99
C ALA A 496 46.50 -57.26 -28.11
N ASP A 497 45.76 -56.32 -28.71
CA ASP A 497 44.57 -55.63 -28.18
C ASP A 497 44.78 -55.00 -26.80
N ASP A 498 45.50 -53.87 -26.77
CA ASP A 498 45.37 -52.83 -25.75
C ASP A 498 44.34 -51.78 -26.25
N GLU A 499 43.05 -52.14 -26.28
CA GLU A 499 42.00 -51.12 -26.28
C GLU A 499 41.97 -50.46 -24.89
N VAL A 500 42.13 -49.13 -24.86
CA VAL A 500 42.02 -48.36 -23.62
C VAL A 500 40.54 -48.27 -23.25
N ASP A 501 40.18 -48.86 -22.12
CA ASP A 501 38.81 -48.86 -21.58
C ASP A 501 38.29 -47.42 -21.41
N ASP A 502 37.28 -47.01 -22.19
CA ASP A 502 36.67 -45.67 -22.13
C ASP A 502 36.15 -45.36 -20.70
N SER A 503 35.82 -46.39 -19.92
CA SER A 503 35.42 -46.29 -18.50
C SER A 503 36.49 -45.64 -17.61
N LEU A 504 37.77 -45.73 -18.00
CA LEU A 504 38.92 -45.19 -17.27
C LEU A 504 39.16 -43.70 -17.58
N LEU A 505 38.73 -43.21 -18.74
CA LEU A 505 38.81 -41.79 -19.11
C LEU A 505 37.70 -40.96 -18.45
N GLU A 506 36.51 -41.55 -18.30
CA GLU A 506 35.35 -40.89 -17.66
C GLU A 506 35.57 -40.70 -16.14
N LEU A 507 36.21 -41.66 -15.48
CA LEU A 507 36.61 -41.57 -14.06
C LEU A 507 37.72 -40.55 -13.77
N ALA A 508 38.51 -40.16 -14.78
CA ALA A 508 39.63 -39.24 -14.64
C ALA A 508 39.29 -37.76 -14.95
N GLY A 509 38.07 -37.46 -15.42
CA GLY A 509 37.58 -36.09 -15.63
C GLY A 509 38.32 -35.29 -16.71
N LEU A 510 38.89 -35.96 -17.73
CA LEU A 510 39.70 -35.35 -18.79
C LEU A 510 38.97 -35.35 -20.15
N ARG A 511 37.70 -34.94 -20.16
CA ARG A 511 36.92 -34.65 -21.37
C ARG A 511 35.92 -33.52 -21.06
N ASP A 512 35.93 -32.47 -21.89
CA ASP A 512 34.98 -31.35 -21.84
C ASP A 512 33.57 -31.75 -22.32
#